data_AF-A0A2E0ENT7-F1
#
_entry.id   AF-A0A2E0ENT7-F1
#
_cell.length_a   1.000
_cell.length_b   1.000
_cell.length_c   1.000
_cell.angle_alpha   90.00
_cell.angle_beta   90.00
_cell.angle_gamma   90.00
#
_symmetry.space_group_name_H-M   'P 1'
#
loop_
_entity.id
_entity.type
_entity.pdbx_description
1 polymer ?
#
loop_
_entity_poly.entity_id
_entity_poly.type
_entity_poly.pdbx_seq_one_letter_code
_entity_poly.pdbx_strand_id
1 'polypeptide(L)' 'RNTTKDFVHFLAIASGSTAELETQLLIALQLKYCEENEMTYLLDLCDKTVRSLTKLQQSRSAHA' A
#
# COMPACT_ATOMS: atom_id res chain seq x y z
N ARG A 1 1.37 21.30 -6.83
CA ARG A 1 2.21 20.83 -5.69
C ARG A 1 2.07 21.87 -4.58
N ASN A 2 1.79 21.46 -3.34
CA ASN A 2 1.52 22.27 -2.12
C ASN A 2 0.05 22.46 -1.70
N THR A 3 -0.88 21.66 -2.23
CA THR A 3 -2.26 21.63 -1.70
C THR A 3 -2.54 20.33 -0.95
N THR A 4 -3.52 20.33 -0.05
CA THR A 4 -4.04 19.11 0.58
C THR A 4 -4.54 18.11 -0.46
N LYS A 5 -5.10 18.61 -1.58
CA LYS A 5 -5.52 17.79 -2.72
C LYS A 5 -4.35 17.06 -3.38
N ASP A 6 -3.23 17.75 -3.61
CA ASP A 6 -2.01 17.11 -4.13
C ASP A 6 -1.49 16.05 -3.17
N PHE A 7 -1.48 16.34 -1.86
CA PHE A 7 -1.04 15.40 -0.83
C PHE A 7 -1.90 14.12 -0.83
N VAL A 8 -3.23 14.28 -0.81
CA VAL A 8 -4.18 13.16 -0.90
C VAL A 8 -3.99 12.37 -2.21
N HIS A 9 -3.73 13.04 -3.32
CA HIS A 9 -3.44 12.37 -4.59
C HIS A 9 -2.17 11.50 -4.52
N PHE A 10 -1.09 11.99 -3.91
CA PHE A 10 0.13 11.19 -3.70
C PHE A 10 -0.10 9.99 -2.77
N LEU A 11 -0.95 10.12 -1.74
CA LEU A 11 -1.33 8.99 -0.89
C LEU A 11 -2.13 7.94 -1.67
N ALA A 12 -3.04 8.37 -2.56
CA ALA A 12 -3.78 7.46 -3.42
C ALA A 12 -2.87 6.68 -4.38
N ILE A 13 -1.85 7.35 -4.95
CA ILE A 13 -0.82 6.70 -5.77
C ILE A 13 -0.08 5.65 -4.93
N ALA A 14 0.40 6.01 -3.74
CA ALA A 14 1.13 5.08 -2.88
C ALA A 14 0.28 3.85 -2.48
N SER A 15 -1.02 4.05 -2.20
CA SER A 15 -1.96 2.96 -1.91
C SER A 15 -2.13 2.04 -3.13
N GLY A 16 -2.29 2.61 -4.32
CA GLY A 16 -2.38 1.85 -5.58
C GLY A 16 -1.12 1.02 -5.85
N SER A 17 0.06 1.62 -5.74
CA SER A 17 1.33 0.92 -5.91
C SER A 17 1.54 -0.19 -4.89
N THR A 18 1.06 -0.03 -3.64
CA THR A 18 1.15 -1.07 -2.63
C THR A 18 0.24 -2.26 -2.96
N ALA A 19 -0.96 -2.02 -3.48
CA ALA A 19 -1.88 -3.07 -3.91
C ALA A 19 -1.37 -3.82 -5.16
N GLU A 20 -0.73 -3.10 -6.10
CA GLU A 20 -0.05 -3.72 -7.24
C GLU A 20 1.09 -4.64 -6.79
N LEU A 21 1.90 -4.19 -5.83
CA LEU A 21 2.97 -5.01 -5.24
C LEU A 21 2.41 -6.25 -4.52
N GLU A 22 1.34 -6.11 -3.74
CA GLU A 22 0.67 -7.24 -3.08
C GLU A 22 0.22 -8.30 -4.11
N THR A 23 -0.34 -7.85 -5.24
CA THR A 23 -0.72 -8.75 -6.34
C THR A 23 0.49 -9.48 -6.92
N GLN A 24 1.59 -8.77 -7.17
CA GLN A 24 2.83 -9.37 -7.68
C GLN A 24 3.43 -10.38 -6.70
N LEU A 25 3.39 -10.09 -5.40
CA LEU A 25 3.82 -10.97 -4.31
C LEU A 25 3.00 -12.27 -4.27
N LEU A 26 1.67 -12.17 -4.39
CA LEU A 26 0.79 -13.35 -4.48
C LEU A 26 1.10 -14.21 -5.73
N ILE A 27 1.35 -13.58 -6.88
CA ILE A 27 1.75 -14.31 -8.09
C ILE A 27 3.11 -14.98 -7.91
N ALA A 28 4.09 -14.29 -7.32
CA ALA A 28 5.41 -14.84 -7.06
C ALA A 28 5.34 -16.05 -6.12
N LEU A 29 4.47 -16.03 -5.12
CA LEU A 29 4.21 -17.16 -4.23
C LEU A 29 3.60 -18.35 -5.00
N GLN A 30 2.59 -18.10 -5.84
CA GLN A 30 1.96 -19.14 -6.66
C GLN A 30 2.94 -19.82 -7.61
N LEU A 31 3.89 -19.06 -8.14
CA LEU A 31 4.96 -19.55 -9.02
C LEU A 31 6.15 -20.15 -8.26
N LYS A 32 6.09 -20.18 -6.91
CA LYS A 32 7.16 -20.68 -6.03
C LYS A 32 8.50 -19.98 -6.24
N TYR A 33 8.46 -18.68 -6.51
CA TYR A 33 9.67 -17.84 -6.61
C TYR A 33 10.21 -17.38 -5.25
N CYS A 34 9.41 -17.49 -4.19
CA CYS A 34 9.77 -17.12 -2.82
C CYS A 34 9.14 -18.12 -1.83
N GLU A 35 9.71 -18.21 -0.63
CA GLU A 35 9.20 -19.07 0.44
C GLU A 35 7.95 -18.48 1.12
N GLU A 36 7.06 -19.34 1.62
CA GLU A 36 5.79 -18.92 2.25
C GLU A 36 6.00 -18.03 3.49
N ASN A 37 7.06 -18.28 4.26
CA ASN A 37 7.39 -17.52 5.46
C ASN A 37 7.82 -16.07 5.13
N GLU A 38 8.66 -15.90 4.11
CA GLU A 38 9.08 -14.60 3.60
C GLU A 38 7.87 -13.85 3.03
N MET A 39 7.02 -14.55 2.28
CA MET A 39 5.84 -13.95 1.68
C MET A 39 4.82 -13.46 2.71
N THR A 40 4.61 -14.24 3.77
CA THR A 40 3.71 -13.85 4.88
C THR A 40 4.14 -12.53 5.50
N TYR A 41 5.45 -12.34 5.72
CA TYR A 41 5.99 -11.09 6.26
C TYR A 41 5.82 -9.91 5.29
N LEU A 42 6.08 -10.11 3.99
CA LEU A 42 5.94 -9.06 2.98
C LEU A 42 4.48 -8.62 2.80
N LEU A 43 3.54 -9.57 2.77
CA LEU A 43 2.10 -9.28 2.65
C LEU A 43 1.58 -8.52 3.89
N ASP A 44 2.02 -8.89 5.10
CA ASP A 44 1.69 -8.16 6.33
C ASP A 44 2.22 -6.71 6.30
N LEU A 45 3.41 -6.49 5.72
CA LEU A 45 3.96 -5.16 5.54
C LEU A 45 3.16 -4.32 4.53
N CYS A 46 2.69 -4.93 3.44
CA CYS A 46 1.78 -4.30 2.47
C CYS A 46 0.47 -3.87 3.16
N ASP A 47 -0.19 -4.76 3.92
CA ASP A 47 -1.42 -4.46 4.65
C ASP A 47 -1.24 -3.29 5.65
N LYS A 48 -0.17 -3.34 6.45
CA LYS A 48 0.18 -2.25 7.39
C LYS A 48 0.40 -0.91 6.68
N THR A 49 1.03 -0.95 5.50
CA THR A 49 1.30 0.24 4.69
C THR A 49 -0.01 0.84 4.18
N VAL A 50 -0.87 0.03 3.55
CA VAL A 50 -2.19 0.48 3.05
C VAL A 50 -3.05 1.05 4.18
N ARG A 51 -3.09 0.40 5.35
CA ARG A 51 -3.83 0.92 6.52
C ARG A 51 -3.31 2.27 6.98
N SER A 52 -1.99 2.44 7.01
CA SER A 52 -1.36 3.69 7.43
C SER A 52 -1.64 4.82 6.44
N LEU A 53 -1.52 4.55 5.14
CA LEU A 53 -1.85 5.49 4.07
C LEU A 53 -3.33 5.88 4.10
N THR A 54 -4.23 4.91 4.29
CA THR A 54 -5.67 5.15 4.37
C THR A 54 -6.04 6.04 5.55
N LYS A 55 -5.50 5.75 6.75
CA LYS A 55 -5.72 6.59 7.94
C LYS A 55 -5.19 8.01 7.73
N LEU A 56 -4.00 8.14 7.15
CA LEU A 56 -3.41 9.44 6.86
C LEU A 56 -4.25 10.22 5.84
N GLN A 57 -4.71 9.56 4.78
CA GLN A 57 -5.58 10.16 3.77
C GLN A 57 -6.90 10.65 4.39
N GLN A 58 -7.54 9.84 5.23
CA GLN A 58 -8.76 10.23 5.95
C GLN A 58 -8.53 11.44 6.85
N SER A 59 -7.44 11.46 7.62
CA SER A 59 -7.11 12.60 8.49
C SER A 59 -6.90 13.89 7.71
N ARG A 60 -6.34 13.83 6.50
CA ARG A 60 -6.05 15.04 5.71
C ARG A 60 -7.26 15.53 4.91
N SER A 61 -8.13 14.62 4.46
CA SER A 61 -9.40 14.98 3.82
C SER A 61 -10.41 15.59 4.79
N ALA A 62 -10.36 15.25 6.08
CA ALA A 62 -11.23 15.83 7.12
C ALA A 62 -10.82 17.27 7.53
N HIS A 63 -9.60 17.69 7.19
CA HIS A 63 -9.05 19.02 7.49
C HIS A 63 -8.84 19.88 6.22
N ALA A 64 -9.37 19.44 5.07
CA ALA A 64 -9.34 20.15 3.79
C ALA A 64 -10.67 20.87 3.53
#